data_AF-A0A1H3P2W8-F1
#
_entry.id   AF-A0A1H3P2W8-F1
#
_cell.length_a   1.000
_cell.length_b   1.000
_cell.length_c   1.000
_cell.angle_alpha   90.00
_cell.angle_beta   90.00
_cell.angle_gamma   90.00
#
_symmetry.space_group_name_H-M   'P 1'
#
loop_
_entity.id
_entity.type
_entity.pdbx_description
1 polymer ?
#
loop_
_entity_poly.entity_id
_entity_poly.type
_entity_poly.pdbx_seq_one_letter_code
_entity_poly.pdbx_strand_id
1 'polypeptide(L)'
;MLQIAVCDDNIDELSNMVQFINLYRSSKHLNCEYAVFTNGFNLVSALVKGKRFDIYCLDIIMPGFMGIDVAKEIRDFDKTAPILFFTSSLEFALESYSVKAKEIKQQYLNYQMEGE
;
A
#
# COMPACT_ATOMS: atom_id res chain seq x y z
N MET A 1 -13.80 12.94 1.20
CA MET A 1 -13.86 11.49 1.49
C MET A 1 -12.52 10.93 1.10
N LEU A 2 -11.76 10.43 2.07
CA LEU A 2 -10.38 9.96 1.85
C LEU A 2 -10.39 8.77 0.87
N GLN A 3 -9.57 8.80 -0.17
CA GLN A 3 -9.44 7.75 -1.18
C GLN A 3 -8.13 6.98 -0.99
N ILE A 4 -8.21 5.68 -0.74
CA ILE A 4 -7.05 4.81 -0.52
C ILE A 4 -6.89 3.84 -1.69
N ALA A 5 -5.72 3.80 -2.32
CA ALA A 5 -5.36 2.73 -3.24
C ALA A 5 -4.64 1.62 -2.47
N VAL A 6 -5.01 0.38 -2.73
CA VAL A 6 -4.42 -0.81 -2.11
C VAL A 6 -3.96 -1.75 -3.22
N CYS A 7 -2.68 -2.09 -3.27
CA CYS A 7 -2.10 -2.89 -4.35
C CYS A 7 -1.16 -3.97 -3.81
N ASP A 8 -1.52 -5.22 -4.04
CA ASP A 8 -0.76 -6.41 -3.65
C ASP A 8 -1.21 -7.55 -4.58
N ASP A 9 -0.31 -8.41 -5.07
CA ASP A 9 -0.67 -9.52 -5.94
C ASP A 9 -1.24 -10.72 -5.16
N ASN A 10 -1.01 -10.76 -3.85
CA ASN A 10 -1.59 -11.72 -2.94
C ASN A 10 -3.01 -11.32 -2.52
N ILE A 11 -3.99 -12.11 -2.93
CA ILE A 11 -5.41 -11.86 -2.66
C ILE A 11 -5.73 -11.94 -1.16
N ASP A 12 -5.06 -12.80 -0.41
CA ASP A 12 -5.29 -12.95 1.03
C ASP A 12 -4.78 -11.71 1.77
N GLU A 13 -3.60 -11.18 1.41
CA GLU A 13 -3.07 -9.94 1.98
C GLU A 13 -3.92 -8.71 1.62
N LEU A 14 -4.39 -8.62 0.37
CA LEU A 14 -5.38 -7.61 -0.03
C LEU A 14 -6.64 -7.66 0.84
N SER A 15 -7.18 -8.86 1.05
CA SER A 15 -8.38 -9.07 1.87
C SER A 15 -8.14 -8.65 3.32
N ASN A 16 -7.02 -9.05 3.91
CA ASN A 16 -6.62 -8.66 5.26
C ASN A 16 -6.51 -7.15 5.41
N MET A 17 -5.84 -6.48 4.47
CA MET A 17 -5.67 -5.02 4.49
C MET A 17 -7.01 -4.30 4.36
N VAL A 18 -7.91 -4.76 3.49
CA VAL A 18 -9.26 -4.23 3.38
C VAL A 18 -10.05 -4.42 4.69
N GLN A 19 -9.94 -5.58 5.35
CA GLN A 19 -10.57 -5.81 6.65
C GLN A 19 -10.05 -4.82 7.69
N PHE A 20 -8.74 -4.57 7.76
CA PHE A 20 -8.17 -3.59 8.68
C PHE A 20 -8.64 -2.16 8.39
N ILE A 21 -8.71 -1.75 7.12
CA ILE A 21 -9.25 -0.44 6.72
C ILE A 21 -10.71 -0.32 7.17
N ASN A 22 -11.52 -1.37 6.97
CA ASN A 22 -12.92 -1.40 7.38
C ASN A 22 -13.09 -1.30 8.90
N LEU A 23 -12.28 -2.02 9.69
CA LEU A 23 -12.31 -1.94 11.15
C LEU A 23 -11.89 -0.54 11.64
N TYR A 24 -10.85 0.03 11.03
CA TYR A 24 -10.35 1.35 11.39
C TYR A 24 -11.37 2.45 11.07
N ARG A 25 -11.97 2.44 9.87
CA ARG A 25 -12.97 3.44 9.48
C ARG A 25 -14.20 3.38 10.40
N SER A 26 -14.65 2.19 10.77
CA SER A 26 -15.79 2.01 11.68
C SER A 26 -15.46 2.48 13.10
N SER A 27 -14.29 2.14 13.65
CA SER A 27 -13.91 2.53 15.01
C SER A 27 -13.65 4.04 15.15
N LYS A 28 -13.16 4.70 14.11
CA LYS A 28 -12.82 6.13 14.11
C LYS A 28 -13.86 7.03 13.46
N HIS A 29 -14.97 6.47 12.96
CA HIS A 29 -15.99 7.21 12.20
C HIS A 29 -15.38 7.99 11.03
N LEU A 30 -14.39 7.37 10.38
CA LEU A 30 -13.57 7.99 9.35
C LEU A 30 -14.25 7.80 7.98
N ASN A 31 -14.47 8.90 7.27
CA ASN A 31 -15.07 8.85 5.93
C ASN A 31 -14.01 8.54 4.87
N CYS A 32 -13.72 7.25 4.67
CA CYS A 32 -12.79 6.74 3.66
C CYS A 32 -13.40 5.67 2.76
N GLU A 33 -12.98 5.70 1.50
CA GLU A 33 -13.19 4.66 0.51
C GLU A 33 -11.85 4.12 0.03
N TYR A 34 -11.87 2.91 -0.52
CA TYR A 34 -10.68 2.25 -1.04
C TYR A 34 -10.93 1.64 -2.41
N ALA A 35 -9.87 1.54 -3.21
CA ALA A 35 -9.83 0.75 -4.44
C ALA A 35 -8.70 -0.28 -4.34
N VAL A 36 -9.02 -1.52 -4.71
CA VAL A 36 -8.08 -2.65 -4.69
C VAL A 36 -7.54 -2.93 -6.08
N PHE A 37 -6.27 -3.29 -6.15
CA PHE A 37 -5.55 -3.64 -7.37
C PHE A 37 -4.72 -4.89 -7.10
N THR A 38 -4.79 -5.88 -7.99
CA THR A 38 -4.06 -7.14 -7.86
C THR A 38 -2.70 -7.13 -8.56
N ASN A 39 -2.30 -5.98 -9.12
CA ASN A 39 -1.00 -5.77 -9.73
C ASN A 39 -0.77 -4.27 -9.99
N GLY A 40 0.50 -3.89 -10.11
CA GLY A 40 0.91 -2.53 -10.39
C GLY A 40 0.35 -1.93 -11.69
N PHE A 41 0.20 -2.72 -12.75
CA PHE A 41 -0.26 -2.21 -14.04
C PHE A 41 -1.69 -1.68 -13.97
N ASN A 42 -2.57 -2.37 -13.26
CA ASN A 42 -3.95 -1.95 -13.07
C ASN A 42 -4.05 -0.66 -12.26
N LEU A 43 -3.22 -0.50 -11.23
CA LEU A 43 -3.14 0.73 -10.45
C LEU A 43 -2.67 1.91 -11.32
N VAL A 44 -1.55 1.76 -12.03
CA VAL A 44 -1.03 2.82 -12.90
C VAL A 44 -2.00 3.15 -14.03
N SER A 45 -2.65 2.14 -14.63
CA SER A 45 -3.69 2.35 -15.64
C SER A 45 -4.86 3.20 -15.10
N ALA A 46 -5.27 2.99 -13.85
CA ALA A 46 -6.31 3.79 -13.22
C ALA A 46 -5.86 5.25 -13.03
N LEU A 47 -4.60 5.49 -12.66
CA LEU A 47 -4.03 6.84 -12.51
C LEU A 47 -3.97 7.58 -13.85
N VAL A 48 -3.53 6.91 -14.91
CA VAL A 48 -3.52 7.43 -16.28
C VAL A 48 -4.93 7.82 -16.74
N LYS A 49 -5.94 7.01 -16.38
CA LYS A 49 -7.37 7.28 -16.65
C LYS A 49 -7.96 8.40 -15.77
N GLY A 50 -7.15 9.06 -14.94
CA GLY A 50 -7.57 10.20 -14.13
C GLY A 50 -8.05 9.86 -12.72
N LYS A 51 -8.00 8.59 -12.28
CA LYS A 51 -8.23 8.30 -10.86
C LYS A 51 -7.13 8.92 -10.01
N ARG A 52 -7.50 9.37 -8.82
CA ARG A 52 -6.59 9.95 -7.83
C ARG A 52 -6.89 9.35 -6.48
N PHE A 53 -5.84 9.16 -5.70
CA PHE A 53 -5.91 8.63 -4.34
C PHE A 53 -5.10 9.52 -3.42
N ASP A 54 -5.58 9.66 -2.20
CA ASP A 54 -4.91 10.43 -1.15
C ASP A 54 -3.80 9.62 -0.47
N ILE A 55 -3.92 8.28 -0.47
CA ILE A 55 -2.96 7.36 0.14
C ILE A 55 -2.81 6.12 -0.74
N TYR A 56 -1.57 5.62 -0.86
CA TYR A 56 -1.25 4.39 -1.58
C TYR A 56 -0.63 3.38 -0.60
N CYS A 57 -1.24 2.20 -0.48
CA CYS A 57 -0.72 1.05 0.24
C CYS A 57 -0.26 0.01 -0.77
N LEU A 58 1.04 -0.28 -0.83
CA LEU A 58 1.65 -1.11 -1.87
C LEU A 58 2.44 -2.26 -1.25
N ASP A 59 2.34 -3.48 -1.79
CA ASP A 59 3.44 -4.43 -1.67
C ASP A 59 4.58 -4.06 -2.63
N ILE A 60 5.80 -4.52 -2.34
CA ILE A 60 6.98 -4.31 -3.19
C ILE A 60 7.16 -5.47 -4.18
N ILE A 61 6.97 -6.72 -3.75
CA ILE A 61 7.27 -7.90 -4.55
C ILE A 61 6.02 -8.36 -5.30
N MET A 62 5.73 -7.66 -6.40
CA MET A 62 4.67 -8.06 -7.33
C MET A 62 5.25 -8.57 -8.65
N PRO A 63 4.77 -9.70 -9.20
CA PRO A 63 5.20 -10.21 -10.49
C PRO A 63 4.98 -9.22 -11.64
N GLY A 64 5.99 -9.08 -12.50
CA GLY A 64 5.93 -8.29 -13.73
C GLY A 64 6.07 -6.77 -13.53
N PHE A 65 5.59 -6.21 -12.42
CA PHE A 65 5.76 -4.80 -12.10
C PHE A 65 5.86 -4.55 -10.61
N MET A 66 7.08 -4.29 -10.14
CA MET A 66 7.39 -4.16 -8.72
C MET A 66 6.75 -2.91 -8.11
N GLY A 67 6.42 -2.99 -6.82
CA GLY A 67 5.81 -1.87 -6.09
C GLY A 67 6.69 -0.62 -6.03
N ILE A 68 8.01 -0.78 -6.01
CA ILE A 68 8.94 0.35 -6.09
C ILE A 68 8.82 1.10 -7.42
N ASP A 69 8.53 0.41 -8.52
CA ASP A 69 8.36 1.03 -9.82
C ASP A 69 6.98 1.67 -9.95
N VAL A 70 5.95 1.03 -9.38
CA VAL A 70 4.63 1.65 -9.21
C VAL A 70 4.72 2.95 -8.40
N ALA A 71 5.52 2.98 -7.34
CA ALA A 71 5.74 4.18 -6.54
C ALA A 71 6.44 5.29 -7.33
N LYS A 72 7.39 4.96 -8.22
CA LYS A 72 8.01 5.93 -9.14
C LYS A 72 6.97 6.53 -10.09
N GLU A 73 6.11 5.70 -10.68
CA GLU A 73 5.00 6.17 -11.53
C GLU A 73 4.05 7.09 -10.75
N ILE A 74 3.63 6.69 -9.54
CA ILE A 74 2.80 7.53 -8.67
C ILE A 74 3.47 8.89 -8.43
N ARG A 75 4.79 8.92 -8.18
CA ARG A 75 5.54 10.17 -7.98
C ARG A 75 5.55 11.05 -9.21
N ASP A 76 5.39 10.52 -10.41
CA ASP A 76 5.27 11.33 -11.63
C ASP A 76 3.89 12.00 -11.76
N PHE A 77 2.84 11.39 -11.23
CA PHE A 77 1.51 12.01 -11.13
C PHE A 77 1.37 12.92 -9.91
N ASP A 78 1.94 12.53 -8.76
CA ASP A 78 1.87 13.24 -7.49
C ASP A 78 3.18 13.06 -6.69
N LYS A 79 3.99 14.12 -6.72
CA LYS A 79 5.31 14.18 -6.07
C LYS A 79 5.23 14.07 -4.54
N THR A 80 4.04 14.27 -3.95
CA THR A 80 3.82 14.37 -2.50
C THR A 80 2.90 13.32 -1.92
N ALA A 81 2.26 12.49 -2.76
CA ALA A 81 1.35 11.44 -2.33
C ALA A 81 1.94 10.56 -1.21
N PRO A 82 1.25 10.39 -0.08
CA PRO A 82 1.59 9.38 0.91
C PRO A 82 1.62 7.97 0.29
N ILE A 83 2.79 7.32 0.34
CA ILE A 83 2.98 5.92 -0.07
C ILE A 83 3.43 5.13 1.17
N LEU A 84 2.73 4.05 1.46
CA LEU A 84 3.00 3.11 2.52
C LEU A 84 3.31 1.75 1.90
N PHE A 85 4.46 1.18 2.21
CA PHE A 85 4.78 -0.18 1.80
C PHE A 85 4.40 -1.19 2.87
N PHE A 86 3.71 -2.25 2.45
CA PHE A 86 3.38 -3.44 3.22
C PHE A 86 4.05 -4.61 2.53
N THR A 87 5.23 -5.01 3.01
CA THR A 87 5.97 -6.10 2.41
C THR A 87 6.56 -7.01 3.47
N SER A 88 6.68 -8.30 3.15
CA SER A 88 7.35 -9.29 3.98
C SER A 88 8.88 -9.32 3.78
N SER A 89 9.40 -8.62 2.76
CA SER A 89 10.83 -8.57 2.48
C SER A 89 11.53 -7.39 3.17
N LEU A 90 12.41 -7.72 4.10
CA LEU A 90 13.20 -6.75 4.85
C LEU A 90 14.20 -5.97 3.97
N GLU A 91 14.77 -6.62 2.95
CA GLU A 91 15.72 -5.99 2.03
C GLU A 91 15.04 -4.86 1.23
N PHE A 92 13.87 -5.15 0.67
CA PHE A 92 13.13 -4.16 -0.12
C PHE A 92 12.48 -3.07 0.75
N ALA A 93 12.20 -3.35 2.01
CA ALA A 93 11.75 -2.33 2.95
C ALA A 93 12.78 -1.19 3.08
N LEU A 94 14.08 -1.49 3.07
CA LEU A 94 15.13 -0.48 3.06
C LEU A 94 15.21 0.29 1.73
N GLU A 95 14.91 -0.35 0.60
CA GLU A 95 14.90 0.31 -0.70
C GLU A 95 13.76 1.35 -0.80
N SER A 96 12.67 1.15 -0.06
CA SER A 96 11.51 2.06 -0.07
C SER A 96 11.81 3.51 0.34
N TYR A 97 12.88 3.75 1.12
CA TYR A 97 13.32 5.09 1.49
C TYR A 97 13.72 5.93 0.26
N SER A 98 14.17 5.28 -0.82
CA SER A 98 14.56 5.95 -2.08
C SER A 98 13.41 6.70 -2.75
N VAL A 99 12.16 6.24 -2.56
CA VAL A 99 10.95 6.84 -3.14
C VAL A 99 10.19 7.75 -2.16
N LYS A 100 10.81 8.10 -1.02
CA LYS A 100 10.20 8.90 0.06
C LYS A 100 8.87 8.30 0.54
N ALA A 101 8.81 6.97 0.65
CA ALA A 101 7.68 6.28 1.25
C ALA A 101 7.86 6.18 2.78
N LYS A 102 6.75 6.00 3.49
CA LYS A 102 6.78 5.64 4.91
C LYS A 102 6.66 4.12 5.03
N GLU A 103 7.62 3.51 5.72
CA GLU A 103 7.56 2.10 6.08
C GLU A 103 6.61 1.94 7.28
N ILE A 104 5.58 1.10 7.18
CA ILE A 104 4.87 0.57 8.35
C ILE A 104 5.30 -0.88 8.47
N LYS A 105 6.40 -1.09 9.21
CA LYS A 105 6.87 -2.43 9.54
C LYS A 105 5.75 -3.16 10.30
N GLN A 106 5.58 -4.43 9.95
CA GLN A 106 4.84 -5.45 10.69
C GLN A 106 5.46 -5.67 12.08
N GLN A 107 5.60 -4.63 12.90
CA GLN A 107 6.16 -4.68 14.25
C GLN A 107 5.17 -5.29 15.25
N TYR A 108 3.96 -5.65 14.80
CA TYR A 108 2.95 -6.34 15.58
C TYR A 108 3.11 -7.88 15.62
N LEU A 109 3.80 -8.51 14.65
CA LEU A 109 3.99 -9.97 14.68
C LEU A 109 5.15 -10.43 15.59
N ASN A 110 6.21 -9.64 15.73
CA ASN A 110 7.31 -9.99 16.63
C ASN A 110 6.96 -9.78 18.12
N TYR A 111 6.04 -8.84 18.42
CA TYR A 111 5.63 -8.56 19.81
C TYR A 111 4.78 -9.69 20.45
N GLN A 112 4.29 -10.64 19.66
CA GLN A 112 3.57 -11.83 20.15
C GLN A 112 4.47 -13.07 20.27
N MET A 113 5.71 -13.02 19.76
CA MET A 113 6.65 -14.15 19.75
C MET A 113 7.80 -14.00 20.75
N GLU A 114 8.04 -12.79 21.28
CA GLU A 114 9.00 -12.54 22.37
C GLU A 114 8.34 -12.53 23.77
N GLY A 115 7.11 -13.05 23.85
CA GLY A 115 6.32 -13.18 25.07
C GLY A 115 6.15 -14.63 25.53
N GLU A 116 7.21 -15.44 25.50
CA GLU A 116 7.39 -16.64 26.34
C GLU A 116 8.81 -16.69 26.90
#